data_AF-A0A1F5AVT5-F1
#
_entry.id   AF-A0A1F5AVT5-F1
#
_cell.length_a   1.000
_cell.length_b   1.000
_cell.length_c   1.000
_cell.angle_alpha   90.00
_cell.angle_beta   90.00
_cell.angle_gamma   90.00
#
_symmetry.space_group_name_H-M   'P 1'
#
loop_
_entity.id
_entity.type
_entity.pdbx_description
1 polymer ?
#
loop_
_entity_poly.entity_id
_entity_poly.type
_entity_poly.pdbx_seq_one_letter_code
_entity_poly.pdbx_strand_id
1 'polypeptide(L)'
;MFAVIKTGGKQYRVQEGDFLEIEKIPSGAGQKIAFDQVLLIDDGEKTLLGSPFVANASVRGEVVENFKAEKVLVFKKKRRKQYR
;
A
#
# COMPACT_ATOMS: atom_id res chain seq x y z
N MET A 1 6.38 -4.18 17.06
CA MET A 1 7.09 -3.35 16.08
C MET A 1 6.19 -3.13 14.86
N PHE A 2 6.06 -1.89 14.39
CA PHE A 2 5.36 -1.56 13.16
C PHE A 2 6.09 -0.47 12.38
N ALA A 3 5.84 -0.40 11.08
CA ALA A 3 6.33 0.67 10.22
C ALA A 3 5.16 1.33 9.46
N VAL A 4 5.37 2.56 9.01
CA VAL A 4 4.49 3.22 8.05
C VAL A 4 5.24 3.39 6.74
N ILE A 5 4.73 2.79 5.67
CA ILE A 5 5.32 2.83 4.33
C ILE A 5 4.44 3.64 3.38
N LYS A 6 5.06 4.24 2.36
CA LYS A 6 4.34 4.88 1.26
C LYS A 6 4.50 4.06 -0.02
N THR A 7 3.37 3.65 -0.58
CA THR A 7 3.32 2.93 -1.87
C THR A 7 2.00 3.23 -2.58
N GLY A 8 2.01 3.24 -3.91
CA GLY A 8 0.80 3.52 -4.71
C GLY A 8 0.16 4.89 -4.44
N GLY A 9 0.93 5.87 -3.97
CA GLY A 9 0.43 7.19 -3.57
C GLY A 9 -0.32 7.23 -2.23
N LYS A 10 -0.42 6.11 -1.52
CA LYS A 10 -1.07 5.98 -0.21
C LYS A 10 -0.04 5.59 0.86
N GLN A 11 -0.44 5.72 2.13
CA GLN A 11 0.35 5.32 3.29
C GLN A 11 -0.31 4.11 3.96
N TYR A 12 0.50 3.16 4.39
CA TYR A 12 0.03 1.93 5.04
C TYR A 12 0.86 1.67 6.29
N ARG A 13 0.17 1.26 7.36
CA ARG A 13 0.79 0.73 8.56
C ARG A 13 1.00 -0.77 8.37
N VAL A 14 2.20 -1.25 8.62
CA VAL A 14 2.58 -2.65 8.40
C VAL A 14 3.35 -3.21 9.59
N GLN A 15 3.13 -4.49 9.85
CA GLN A 15 3.89 -5.32 10.77
C GLN A 15 4.44 -6.55 10.03
N GLU A 16 5.40 -7.24 10.65
CA GLU A 16 5.91 -8.49 10.10
C GLU A 16 4.80 -9.55 10.07
N GLY A 17 4.57 -10.15 8.90
CA GLY A 17 3.53 -11.17 8.70
C GLY A 17 2.17 -10.63 8.25
N ASP A 18 2.00 -9.30 8.14
CA ASP A 18 0.75 -8.72 7.62
C ASP A 18 0.55 -8.97 6.13
N PHE A 19 -0.71 -9.24 5.76
CA PHE A 19 -1.15 -9.26 4.37
C PHE A 19 -1.82 -7.92 4.05
N LEU A 20 -1.35 -7.26 2.99
CA LEU A 20 -1.81 -5.93 2.61
C LEU A 20 -2.18 -5.90 1.12
N GLU A 21 -3.38 -5.40 0.82
CA GLU A 21 -3.77 -5.07 -0.53
C GLU A 21 -3.27 -3.66 -0.89
N ILE A 22 -2.48 -3.57 -1.96
CA ILE A 22 -1.90 -2.31 -2.44
C ILE A 22 -2.21 -2.10 -3.91
N GLU A 23 -1.98 -0.87 -4.38
CA GLU A 23 -2.05 -0.57 -5.81
C GLU A 23 -1.08 -1.45 -6.61
N LYS A 24 -1.42 -1.70 -7.87
CA LYS A 24 -0.65 -2.59 -8.74
C LYS A 24 0.80 -2.12 -8.93
N ILE A 25 1.75 -3.04 -8.69
CA ILE A 25 3.19 -2.86 -8.93
C ILE A 25 3.60 -3.72 -10.13
N PRO A 26 4.58 -3.32 -10.96
CA PRO A 26 5.14 -4.15 -12.04
C PRO A 26 6.02 -5.30 -11.50
N SER A 27 5.43 -6.21 -10.73
CA SER A 27 6.08 -7.37 -10.11
C SER A 27 5.19 -8.60 -10.21
N GLY A 28 5.79 -9.75 -10.46
CA GLY A 28 5.08 -11.05 -10.50
C GLY A 28 4.82 -11.62 -9.10
N ALA A 29 3.91 -12.58 -9.00
CA ALA A 29 3.72 -13.37 -7.78
C ALA A 29 5.01 -14.13 -7.40
N GLY A 30 5.30 -14.25 -6.11
CA GLY A 30 6.51 -14.84 -5.55
C GLY A 30 7.77 -13.95 -5.62
N GLN A 31 7.68 -12.75 -6.19
CA GLN A 31 8.80 -11.82 -6.21
C GLN A 31 8.89 -11.03 -4.91
N LYS A 32 10.12 -10.82 -4.45
CA LYS A 32 10.43 -9.98 -3.28
C LYS A 32 10.49 -8.51 -3.71
N ILE A 33 9.83 -7.66 -2.94
CA ILE A 33 9.82 -6.20 -3.13
C ILE A 33 10.41 -5.56 -1.87
N ALA A 34 11.25 -4.55 -2.08
CA ALA A 34 11.71 -3.65 -1.03
C ALA A 34 10.99 -2.30 -1.14
N PHE A 35 10.46 -1.81 -0.02
CA PHE A 35 9.87 -0.48 0.11
C PHE A 35 10.85 0.41 0.87
N ASP A 36 11.52 1.29 0.15
CA ASP A 36 12.52 2.21 0.70
C ASP A 36 11.88 3.49 1.27
N GLN A 37 10.62 3.77 0.92
CA GLN A 37 9.87 4.93 1.40
C GLN A 37 9.19 4.63 2.73
N VAL A 38 10.00 4.56 3.79
CA VAL A 38 9.53 4.36 5.17
C VAL A 38 9.43 5.71 5.87
N LEU A 39 8.25 6.04 6.40
CA LEU A 39 7.97 7.32 7.06
C LEU A 39 8.18 7.24 8.57
N LEU A 40 7.88 6.09 9.16
CA LEU A 40 7.93 5.88 10.60
C LEU A 40 8.25 4.43 10.89
N ILE A 41 9.08 4.19 11.91
CA ILE A 41 9.29 2.88 12.52
C ILE A 41 9.05 3.04 14.02
N ASP A 42 8.29 2.13 14.60
CA ASP A 42 8.02 2.09 16.04
C ASP A 42 8.27 0.67 16.54
N ASP A 43 9.22 0.52 17.45
CA ASP A 43 9.58 -0.76 18.05
C ASP A 43 8.83 -1.06 19.37
N GLY A 44 8.02 -0.11 19.86
CA GLY A 44 7.30 -0.18 21.14
C GLY A 44 7.97 0.60 22.28
N GLU A 45 9.25 0.93 22.16
CA GLU A 45 9.99 1.75 23.14
C GLU A 45 10.42 3.10 22.55
N LYS A 46 10.74 3.12 21.26
CA LYS A 46 11.22 4.27 20.50
C LYS A 46 10.49 4.36 19.16
N THR A 47 10.05 5.57 18.85
CA THR A 47 9.46 5.90 17.56
C THR A 47 10.47 6.72 16.74
N LEU A 48 10.93 6.17 15.62
CA LEU A 48 11.77 6.84 14.64
C LEU A 48 10.87 7.49 13.59
N LEU A 49 10.83 8.83 13.59
CA LEU A 49 10.08 9.62 12.62
C LEU A 49 11.02 10.13 11.53
N GLY A 50 10.66 9.90 10.26
CA GLY A 50 11.38 10.39 9.10
C GLY A 50 11.05 11.84 8.75
N SER A 51 12.06 12.59 8.28
CA SER A 51 11.91 13.96 7.76
C SER A 51 12.64 14.08 6.42
N PRO A 52 12.09 13.64 5.27
CA PRO A 52 10.74 13.10 5.02
C PRO A 52 10.62 11.56 5.15
N PHE A 53 11.73 10.83 5.17
CA PHE A 53 11.79 9.38 5.32
C PHE A 53 12.83 9.01 6.39
N VAL A 54 12.70 7.81 6.97
CA VAL A 54 13.70 7.29 7.90
C VAL A 54 14.91 6.82 7.09
N ALA A 55 16.09 7.38 7.38
CA ALA A 55 17.32 7.03 6.66
C ALA A 55 17.70 5.56 6.88
N ASN A 56 18.14 4.88 5.81
CA ASN A 56 18.55 3.47 5.80
C ASN A 56 17.48 2.47 6.27
N ALA A 57 16.20 2.85 6.24
CA ALA A 57 15.09 1.96 6.50
C ALA A 57 14.58 1.33 5.20
N SER A 58 14.32 0.02 5.23
CA SER A 58 13.62 -0.69 4.15
C SER A 58 12.68 -1.71 4.73
N VAL A 59 11.47 -1.80 4.18
CA VAL A 59 10.52 -2.88 4.50
C VAL A 59 10.51 -3.86 3.34
N ARG A 60 10.75 -5.14 3.62
CA ARG A 60 10.71 -6.19 2.61
C ARG A 60 9.39 -6.95 2.68
N GLY A 61 8.81 -7.20 1.51
CA GLY A 61 7.61 -8.02 1.37
C GLY A 61 7.72 -8.96 0.18
N GLU A 62 6.77 -9.87 0.07
CA GLU A 62 6.63 -10.79 -1.06
C GLU A 62 5.28 -10.56 -1.72
N VAL A 63 5.25 -10.56 -3.05
CA VAL A 63 3.98 -10.49 -3.80
C VAL A 63 3.31 -11.84 -3.73
N VAL A 64 2.20 -11.92 -3.00
CA VAL A 64 1.40 -13.15 -2.91
C VAL A 64 0.67 -13.41 -4.23
N GLU A 65 -0.11 -12.43 -4.68
CA GLU A 65 -0.88 -12.53 -5.92
C GLU A 65 -1.19 -11.16 -6.53
N ASN A 66 -1.57 -11.18 -7.81
CA ASN A 66 -2.12 -10.03 -8.51
C ASN A 66 -3.58 -10.31 -8.83
N PHE A 67 -4.49 -9.52 -8.27
CA PHE A 67 -5.93 -9.69 -8.48
C PHE A 67 -6.59 -8.39 -8.96
N LYS A 68 -7.86 -8.51 -9.36
CA LYS A 68 -8.73 -7.36 -9.65
C LYS A 68 -9.77 -7.29 -8.54
N ALA A 69 -9.96 -6.10 -7.98
CA ALA A 69 -11.03 -5.86 -7.01
C ALA A 69 -12.41 -6.15 -7.63
N GLU A 70 -13.40 -6.26 -6.76
CA GLU A 70 -14.78 -6.48 -7.17
C GLU A 70 -15.28 -5.43 -8.16
N LYS A 71 -16.14 -5.87 -9.08
CA LYS A 71 -16.66 -4.99 -10.14
C LYS A 71 -17.58 -3.94 -9.53
N VAL A 72 -17.16 -2.68 -9.55
CA VAL A 72 -18.00 -1.54 -9.18
C VAL A 72 -18.89 -1.13 -10.36
N LEU A 73 -20.21 -1.19 -10.18
CA LEU A 73 -21.18 -0.76 -11.20
C LEU A 73 -21.39 0.77 -11.14
N VAL A 74 -20.81 1.51 -12.07
CA VAL A 74 -21.00 2.95 -12.18
C VAL A 74 -22.19 3.26 -13.09
N PHE A 75 -23.37 3.48 -12.50
CA PHE A 75 -24.59 3.84 -13.22
C PHE A 75 -24.88 5.35 -13.14
N LYS A 76 -25.18 6.01 -14.27
CA LYS A 76 -25.44 7.45 -14.31
C LYS A 76 -26.71 7.77 -15.10
N LYS A 77 -27.77 8.27 -14.46
CA LYS A 77 -29.05 8.59 -15.12
C LYS A 77 -29.44 10.05 -14.94
N LYS A 78 -29.91 10.71 -16.00
CA LYS A 78 -30.55 12.04 -15.94
C LYS A 78 -31.99 11.94 -16.44
N ARG A 79 -32.95 12.25 -15.57
CA ARG A 79 -34.38 12.14 -15.88
C ARG A 79 -34.75 13.09 -17.04
N ARG A 80 -35.55 12.62 -18.00
CA ARG A 80 -36.06 13.40 -19.16
C ARG A 80 -34.98 13.95 -20.11
N LYS A 81 -33.74 13.43 -20.06
CA LYS A 81 -32.63 13.85 -20.94
C LYS A 81 -32.11 12.75 -21.87
N GLN A 82 -32.81 11.61 -21.95
CA GLN A 82 -32.35 10.41 -22.69
C GLN A 82 -30.90 10.01 -22.36
N TYR A 83 -30.43 10.31 -21.14
CA TYR A 83 -29.10 9.99 -20.65
C TYR A 83 -29.18 8.90 -19.57
N ARG A 84 -28.40 7.84 -19.77
CA ARG A 84 -28.30 6.64 -18.94
C ARG A 84 -26.85 6.14 -18.92
#